data_AF-A0A927LNA2-F1
#
_entry.id   AF-A0A927LNA2-F1
#
_cell.length_a   1.000
_cell.length_b   1.000
_cell.length_c   1.000
_cell.angle_alpha   90.00
_cell.angle_beta   90.00
_cell.angle_gamma   90.00
#
_symmetry.space_group_name_H-M   'P 1'
#
loop_
_entity.id
_entity.type
_entity.pdbx_description
1 polymer ?
#
loop_
_entity_poly.entity_id
_entity_poly.type
_entity_poly.pdbx_seq_one_letter_code
_entity_poly.pdbx_strand_id
1 'polypeptide(L)'
;MPQSHDQVCPWCQTEIVWDPEIGPEETCPHCFNELGDYRSINLKVGQDEQEVDLDEEEADDPEDDEDLEDYEDYEEFEGIEDYEEGVQRVLDTQEDTPECPVCHSFMLLTGTHTMPQGFVPVIPPRLNQPLVKAAHSTKVFVCPSCFRVEQVLSEEDRLAMIELLKQHGHQ
;
A
#
# COMPACT_ATOMS: atom_id res chain seq x y z
N MET A 1 14.66 -4.19 35.83
CA MET A 1 13.77 -3.20 35.18
C MET A 1 13.68 -3.67 33.73
N PRO A 2 12.63 -4.40 33.31
CA PRO A 2 12.53 -4.82 31.92
C PRO A 2 12.11 -3.61 31.09
N GLN A 3 12.88 -3.31 30.04
CA GLN A 3 12.59 -2.25 29.08
C GLN A 3 11.45 -2.74 28.18
N SER A 4 10.30 -2.06 28.19
CA SER A 4 9.27 -2.27 27.18
C SER A 4 9.81 -1.73 25.86
N HIS A 5 10.07 -2.61 24.91
CA HIS A 5 10.41 -2.24 23.54
C HIS A 5 9.11 -1.93 22.80
N ASP A 6 8.50 -0.79 23.11
CA ASP A 6 7.29 -0.32 22.42
C ASP A 6 7.71 0.19 21.04
N GLN A 7 7.53 -0.65 20.01
CA GLN A 7 7.83 -0.33 18.61
C GLN A 7 6.52 -0.16 17.85
N VAL A 8 6.32 0.95 17.15
CA VAL A 8 5.13 1.13 16.29
C VAL A 8 5.43 0.60 14.89
N CYS A 9 4.54 -0.25 14.36
CA CYS A 9 4.67 -0.79 13.01
C CYS A 9 4.55 0.34 11.95
N PRO A 10 5.51 0.49 11.02
CA PRO A 10 5.47 1.54 10.00
C PRO A 10 4.38 1.31 8.94
N TRP A 11 3.85 0.09 8.84
CA TRP A 11 2.84 -0.28 7.84
C TRP A 11 1.42 -0.06 8.35
N CYS A 12 1.07 -0.66 9.50
CA CYS A 12 -0.28 -0.60 10.06
C CYS A 12 -0.45 0.43 11.19
N GLN A 13 0.64 1.06 11.65
CA GLN A 13 0.65 2.07 12.73
C GLN A 13 0.16 1.54 14.09
N THR A 14 0.12 0.22 14.25
CA THR A 14 -0.19 -0.44 15.52
C THR A 14 1.07 -0.55 16.37
N GLU A 15 0.92 -0.27 17.67
CA GLU A 15 1.96 -0.51 18.67
C GLU A 15 2.22 -2.03 18.81
N ILE A 16 3.45 -2.44 18.58
CA ILE A 16 3.91 -3.82 18.70
C ILE A 16 4.43 -4.02 20.12
N VAL A 17 3.83 -4.99 20.80
CA VAL A 17 4.30 -5.48 22.10
C VAL A 17 4.97 -6.82 21.87
N TRP A 18 6.29 -6.85 22.06
CA TRP A 18 7.09 -8.05 21.87
C TRP A 18 6.98 -9.03 23.04
N ASP A 19 7.04 -10.32 22.74
CA ASP A 19 7.11 -11.36 23.77
C ASP A 19 8.49 -11.29 24.47
N PRO A 20 8.55 -11.23 25.81
CA PRO A 20 9.81 -11.15 26.54
C PRO A 20 10.70 -12.41 26.44
N GLU A 21 10.18 -13.56 26.03
CA GLU A 21 10.94 -14.81 25.83
C GLU A 21 11.49 -14.97 24.41
N ILE A 22 10.80 -14.41 23.41
CA ILE A 22 11.15 -14.55 21.98
C ILE A 22 11.92 -13.31 21.46
N GLY A 23 11.54 -12.11 21.89
CA GLY A 23 12.15 -10.85 21.47
C GLY A 23 11.50 -10.22 20.22
N PRO A 24 12.12 -9.18 19.64
CA PRO A 24 11.63 -8.55 18.42
C PRO A 24 11.80 -9.45 17.20
N GLU A 25 10.72 -9.61 16.42
CA GLU A 25 10.71 -10.41 15.19
C GLU A 25 10.82 -9.51 13.95
N GLU A 26 11.24 -10.09 12.82
CA GLU A 26 11.39 -9.35 11.56
C GLU A 26 10.05 -9.04 10.88
N THR A 27 8.94 -9.57 11.37
CA THR A 27 7.60 -9.40 10.77
C THR A 27 6.62 -8.84 11.79
N CYS A 28 5.73 -7.94 11.36
CA CYS A 28 4.72 -7.39 12.25
C CYS A 28 3.63 -8.43 12.58
N PRO A 29 3.34 -8.72 13.87
CA PRO A 29 2.32 -9.71 14.24
C PRO A 29 0.87 -9.26 13.95
N HIS A 30 0.67 -7.99 13.60
CA HIS A 30 -0.66 -7.42 13.33
C HIS A 30 -1.02 -7.37 11.85
N CYS A 31 -0.03 -7.13 10.97
CA CYS A 31 -0.28 -6.95 9.55
C CYS A 31 0.66 -7.76 8.66
N PHE A 32 1.55 -8.56 9.26
CA PHE A 32 2.41 -9.53 8.59
C PHE A 32 3.35 -8.98 7.52
N ASN A 33 3.58 -7.67 7.53
CA ASN A 33 4.63 -7.06 6.72
C ASN A 33 5.96 -7.13 7.45
N GLU A 34 7.04 -7.31 6.69
CA GLU A 34 8.40 -7.26 7.21
C GLU A 34 8.69 -5.86 7.80
N LEU A 35 9.18 -5.86 9.03
CA LEU A 35 9.68 -4.72 9.80
C LEU A 35 11.14 -4.44 9.44
N GLY A 36 11.42 -4.39 8.14
CA GLY A 36 12.73 -4.06 7.58
C GLY A 36 12.86 -2.59 7.14
N ASP A 37 14.08 -2.18 6.85
CA ASP A 37 14.41 -0.88 6.26
C ASP A 37 14.02 -0.82 4.77
N TYR A 38 12.78 -0.46 4.45
CA TYR A 38 12.44 -0.21 3.05
C TYR A 38 12.98 1.14 2.55
N ARG A 39 13.83 1.04 1.52
CA ARG A 39 14.27 2.04 0.52
C ARG A 39 15.12 3.21 1.02
N SER A 40 16.36 2.91 1.40
CA SER A 40 17.48 3.78 1.08
C SER A 40 18.46 3.07 0.15
N ILE A 41 18.33 3.29 -1.17
CA ILE A 41 19.42 2.99 -2.09
C ILE A 41 20.56 3.94 -1.74
N ASN A 42 21.61 3.43 -1.11
CA ASN A 42 22.86 4.16 -0.94
C ASN A 42 23.62 4.14 -2.28
N LEU A 43 23.19 4.97 -3.23
CA LEU A 43 23.92 5.23 -4.47
C LEU A 43 25.21 5.98 -4.14
N LYS A 44 26.31 5.24 -3.99
CA LYS A 44 27.65 5.82 -4.03
C LYS A 44 28.00 6.12 -5.48
N VAL A 45 27.62 7.31 -5.96
CA VAL A 45 28.14 7.84 -7.21
C VAL A 45 29.60 8.24 -6.95
N GLY A 46 30.53 7.32 -7.18
CA GLY A 46 31.94 7.64 -7.31
C GLY A 46 32.14 8.44 -8.59
N GLN A 47 32.56 9.69 -8.44
CA GLN A 47 33.01 10.51 -9.56
C GLN A 47 34.42 10.05 -9.95
N ASP A 48 34.56 9.04 -10.79
CA ASP A 48 35.83 8.75 -11.45
C ASP A 48 35.57 8.25 -12.88
N GLU A 49 36.06 9.02 -13.85
CA GLU A 49 35.99 8.80 -15.30
C GLU A 49 36.96 7.69 -15.73
N GLN A 50 36.56 6.42 -15.64
CA GLN A 50 37.36 5.30 -16.16
C GLN A 50 36.59 4.46 -17.18
N GLU A 51 37.13 4.44 -18.39
CA GLU A 51 36.73 3.56 -19.50
C GLU A 51 36.72 2.10 -19.03
N VAL A 52 35.62 1.40 -19.31
CA VAL A 52 35.51 -0.06 -19.14
C VAL A 52 36.32 -0.72 -20.26
N ASP A 53 37.53 -1.17 -19.94
CA ASP A 53 38.30 -2.11 -20.76
C ASP A 53 38.02 -3.53 -20.24
N LEU A 54 37.41 -4.35 -21.08
CA LEU A 54 37.09 -5.74 -20.79
C LEU A 54 38.24 -6.60 -21.31
N ASP A 55 39.29 -6.76 -20.50
CA ASP A 55 40.34 -7.73 -20.77
C ASP A 55 40.12 -9.02 -19.97
N GLU A 56 40.04 -10.10 -20.73
CA GLU A 56 39.81 -11.49 -20.37
C GLU A 56 41.12 -12.09 -19.83
N GLU A 57 41.25 -12.27 -18.51
CA GLU A 57 42.28 -13.13 -17.92
C GLU A 57 41.64 -14.26 -17.09
N GLU A 58 41.77 -15.45 -17.68
CA GLU A 58 41.48 -16.78 -17.15
C GLU A 58 42.32 -17.06 -15.89
N ALA A 59 41.66 -17.27 -14.76
CA ALA A 59 42.26 -17.82 -13.54
C ALA A 59 41.50 -19.10 -13.16
N ASP A 60 42.21 -20.22 -13.32
CA ASP A 60 41.78 -21.60 -13.12
C ASP A 60 41.99 -22.04 -11.65
N ASP A 61 40.89 -22.46 -11.00
CA ASP A 61 40.70 -23.45 -9.90
C ASP A 61 41.28 -23.19 -8.47
N PRO A 62 40.66 -23.67 -7.34
CA PRO A 62 39.79 -24.84 -7.24
C PRO A 62 38.48 -24.74 -6.42
N GLU A 63 37.53 -25.58 -6.83
CA GLU A 63 36.56 -26.34 -6.01
C GLU A 63 36.26 -25.80 -4.60
N ASP A 64 35.12 -25.10 -4.46
CA ASP A 64 34.34 -25.09 -3.22
C ASP A 64 32.84 -25.01 -3.61
N ASP A 65 32.36 -26.13 -4.15
CA ASP A 65 31.00 -26.36 -4.67
C ASP A 65 30.16 -27.21 -3.71
N GLU A 66 30.24 -26.97 -2.39
CA GLU A 66 29.41 -27.72 -1.44
C GLU A 66 28.99 -26.88 -0.23
N ASP A 67 28.37 -25.71 -0.41
CA ASP A 67 27.52 -25.08 0.63
C ASP A 67 26.62 -23.92 0.10
N LEU A 68 26.07 -24.06 -1.12
CA LEU A 68 25.01 -23.18 -1.65
C LEU A 68 23.63 -23.86 -1.70
N GLU A 69 23.37 -24.83 -0.82
CA GLU A 69 22.09 -25.54 -0.73
C GLU A 69 21.41 -25.38 0.65
N ASP A 70 21.29 -24.16 1.18
CA ASP A 70 20.44 -23.95 2.38
C ASP A 70 19.82 -22.53 2.50
N TYR A 71 19.48 -21.91 1.36
CA TYR A 71 18.61 -20.74 1.35
C TYR A 71 17.46 -21.03 0.40
N GLU A 72 16.35 -21.52 0.93
CA GLU A 72 14.97 -21.27 0.51
C GLU A 72 14.03 -22.36 1.07
N ASP A 73 14.02 -22.53 2.40
CA ASP A 73 12.84 -23.01 3.12
C ASP A 73 12.21 -21.80 3.83
N TYR A 74 11.91 -20.75 3.05
CA TYR A 74 10.86 -19.83 3.48
C TYR A 74 9.60 -20.67 3.42
N GLU A 75 9.09 -21.10 4.58
CA GLU A 75 7.79 -21.76 4.70
C GLU A 75 6.80 -20.97 3.83
N GLU A 76 6.51 -21.50 2.64
CA GLU A 76 5.56 -20.93 1.71
C GLU A 76 4.24 -20.87 2.46
N PHE A 77 3.86 -19.65 2.86
CA PHE A 77 2.73 -19.44 3.75
C PHE A 77 1.50 -20.08 3.10
N GLU A 78 1.03 -21.20 3.67
CA GLU A 78 -0.05 -22.00 3.11
C GLU A 78 -1.24 -21.09 2.76
N GLY A 79 -1.54 -20.95 1.47
CA GLY A 79 -2.67 -20.18 0.96
C GLY A 79 -2.38 -18.74 0.51
N ILE A 80 -1.12 -18.30 0.44
CA ILE A 80 -0.81 -16.99 -0.17
C ILE A 80 -1.14 -16.96 -1.67
N GLU A 81 -0.84 -18.04 -2.40
CA GLU A 81 -1.21 -18.17 -3.82
C GLU A 81 -2.73 -18.14 -4.01
N ASP A 82 -3.48 -18.87 -3.16
CA ASP A 82 -4.95 -18.89 -3.17
C ASP A 82 -5.54 -17.50 -2.89
N TYR A 83 -4.91 -16.75 -1.97
CA TYR A 83 -5.30 -15.38 -1.66
C TYR A 83 -5.10 -14.46 -2.86
N GLU A 84 -3.90 -14.48 -3.46
CA GLU A 84 -3.57 -13.66 -4.63
C GLU A 84 -4.47 -13.99 -5.82
N GLU A 85 -4.74 -15.27 -6.07
CA GLU A 85 -5.69 -15.69 -7.11
C GLU A 85 -7.10 -15.18 -6.80
N GLY A 86 -7.53 -15.26 -5.54
CA GLY A 86 -8.82 -14.73 -5.08
C GLY A 86 -8.95 -13.23 -5.32
N VAL A 87 -7.90 -12.47 -5.00
CA VAL A 87 -7.82 -11.02 -5.25
C VAL A 87 -7.94 -10.74 -6.75
N GLN A 88 -7.17 -11.44 -7.59
CA GLN A 88 -7.18 -11.23 -9.03
C GLN A 88 -8.54 -11.54 -9.66
N ARG A 89 -9.19 -12.64 -9.25
CA ARG A 89 -10.54 -13.01 -9.72
C ARG A 89 -11.58 -11.93 -9.42
N VAL A 90 -11.49 -11.26 -8.28
CA VAL A 90 -12.40 -10.15 -7.95
C VAL A 90 -12.08 -8.94 -8.83
N LEU A 91 -10.81 -8.56 -8.94
CA LEU A 91 -10.35 -7.44 -9.75
C LEU A 91 -10.79 -7.55 -11.21
N ASP A 92 -10.71 -8.74 -11.81
CA ASP A 92 -11.07 -9.00 -13.21
C ASP A 92 -12.55 -8.72 -13.53
N THR A 93 -13.42 -8.78 -12.52
CA THR A 93 -14.87 -8.55 -12.66
C THR A 93 -15.31 -7.15 -12.25
N GLN A 94 -14.42 -6.40 -11.59
CA GLN A 94 -14.72 -5.11 -11.01
C GLN A 94 -14.62 -4.00 -12.06
N GLU A 95 -15.63 -3.13 -12.11
CA GLU A 95 -15.65 -2.01 -13.07
C GLU A 95 -14.60 -0.94 -12.75
N ASP A 96 -14.43 -0.60 -11.47
CA ASP A 96 -13.50 0.43 -11.01
C ASP A 96 -12.38 -0.19 -10.18
N THR A 97 -11.14 -0.15 -10.64
CA THR A 97 -9.97 -0.68 -9.92
C THR A 97 -8.95 0.44 -9.63
N PRO A 98 -9.21 1.33 -8.67
CA PRO A 98 -8.27 2.41 -8.36
C PRO A 98 -6.99 1.86 -7.72
N GLU A 99 -5.88 2.56 -7.91
CA GLU A 99 -4.62 2.27 -7.23
C GLU A 99 -4.63 2.80 -5.79
N CYS A 100 -4.01 2.04 -4.89
CA CYS A 100 -3.82 2.46 -3.51
C CYS A 100 -2.83 3.63 -3.44
N PRO A 101 -3.13 4.73 -2.73
CA PRO A 101 -2.21 5.87 -2.63
C PRO A 101 -0.96 5.60 -1.78
N VAL A 102 -0.89 4.44 -1.11
CA VAL A 102 0.23 4.05 -0.24
C VAL A 102 1.19 3.10 -0.95
N CYS A 103 0.67 1.99 -1.48
CA CYS A 103 1.49 0.93 -2.08
C CYS A 103 1.29 0.76 -3.60
N HIS A 104 0.41 1.55 -4.22
CA HIS A 104 0.09 1.50 -5.65
C HIS A 104 -0.54 0.19 -6.17
N SER A 105 -0.86 -0.76 -5.30
CA SER A 105 -1.63 -1.95 -5.67
C SER A 105 -3.08 -1.59 -6.00
N PHE A 106 -3.72 -2.34 -6.90
CA PHE A 106 -5.14 -2.17 -7.20
C PHE A 106 -6.02 -2.54 -6.01
N MET A 107 -7.06 -1.75 -5.78
CA MET A 107 -7.96 -1.89 -4.63
C MET A 107 -9.26 -2.62 -4.99
N LEU A 108 -9.78 -3.38 -4.02
CA LEU A 108 -11.05 -4.10 -4.13
C LEU A 108 -12.21 -3.22 -3.67
N LEU A 109 -13.28 -3.15 -4.47
CA LEU A 109 -14.55 -2.52 -4.10
C LEU A 109 -15.25 -3.41 -3.07
N THR A 110 -15.35 -2.91 -1.85
CA THR A 110 -15.95 -3.67 -0.73
C THR A 110 -17.40 -3.27 -0.46
N GLY A 111 -17.84 -2.15 -1.02
CA GLY A 111 -19.24 -1.74 -0.96
C GLY A 111 -19.45 -0.25 -1.21
N THR A 112 -20.64 0.22 -0.88
CA THR A 112 -21.04 1.62 -0.98
C THR A 112 -21.52 2.11 0.39
N HIS A 113 -20.96 3.23 0.84
CA HIS A 113 -21.38 3.91 2.05
C HIS A 113 -22.27 5.09 1.67
N THR A 114 -23.54 5.04 2.06
CA THR A 114 -24.43 6.19 1.98
C THR A 114 -24.25 7.02 3.24
N MET A 115 -23.96 8.31 3.10
CA MET A 115 -23.66 9.13 4.28
C MET A 115 -24.82 9.13 5.28
N PRO A 116 -24.57 8.76 6.54
CA PRO A 116 -25.60 8.77 7.58
C PRO A 116 -25.96 10.21 7.95
N GLN A 117 -27.02 10.33 8.75
CA GLN A 117 -27.38 11.60 9.38
C GLN A 117 -26.17 12.17 10.12
N GLY A 118 -25.76 13.40 9.78
CA GLY A 118 -24.64 14.09 10.45
C GLY A 118 -23.56 14.64 9.53
N PHE A 119 -23.56 14.32 8.23
CA PHE A 119 -22.70 15.04 7.28
C PHE A 119 -23.16 16.49 7.16
N VAL A 120 -22.26 17.44 7.44
CA VAL A 120 -22.52 18.89 7.33
C VAL A 120 -21.77 19.42 6.11
N PRO A 121 -22.46 19.65 4.97
CA PRO A 121 -21.82 20.16 3.78
C PRO A 121 -21.24 21.56 3.99
N VAL A 122 -20.03 21.78 3.49
CA VAL A 122 -19.45 23.13 3.43
C VAL A 122 -20.13 23.90 2.30
N ILE A 123 -20.49 25.16 2.59
CA ILE A 123 -21.06 26.11 1.62
C ILE A 123 -20.01 27.16 1.30
N PRO A 124 -19.32 27.10 0.15
CA PRO A 124 -18.36 28.11 -0.24
C PRO A 124 -19.04 29.45 -0.52
N PRO A 125 -18.49 30.60 -0.06
CA PRO A 125 -19.13 31.91 -0.21
C PRO A 125 -19.41 32.32 -1.66
N ARG A 126 -18.60 31.85 -2.62
CA ARG A 126 -18.80 32.15 -4.06
C ARG A 126 -19.89 31.31 -4.72
N LEU A 127 -20.17 30.12 -4.18
CA LEU A 127 -21.18 29.22 -4.72
C LEU A 127 -22.56 29.44 -4.07
N ASN A 128 -22.61 29.85 -2.80
CA ASN A 128 -23.85 29.94 -2.01
C ASN A 128 -24.67 28.64 -1.96
N GLN A 129 -24.08 27.51 -2.32
CA GLN A 129 -24.65 26.18 -2.23
C GLN A 129 -23.55 25.14 -1.95
N PRO A 130 -23.89 23.97 -1.38
CA PRO A 130 -22.89 22.97 -1.03
C PRO A 130 -22.27 22.31 -2.26
N LEU A 131 -20.99 21.95 -2.17
CA LEU A 131 -20.26 21.23 -3.24
C LEU A 131 -20.79 19.81 -3.45
N VAL A 132 -21.10 19.13 -2.35
CA VAL A 132 -21.67 17.79 -2.32
C VAL A 132 -22.92 17.83 -1.44
N LYS A 133 -23.98 17.15 -1.86
CA LYS A 133 -25.26 17.12 -1.14
C LYS A 133 -25.10 16.45 0.23
N ALA A 134 -25.97 16.79 1.17
CA ALA A 134 -25.95 16.17 2.51
C ALA A 134 -26.20 14.65 2.46
N ALA A 135 -27.13 14.24 1.60
CA ALA A 135 -27.31 12.85 1.22
C ALA A 135 -26.52 12.58 -0.07
N HIS A 136 -25.40 11.89 0.06
CA HIS A 136 -24.57 11.39 -1.05
C HIS A 136 -24.04 10.00 -0.70
N SER A 137 -23.44 9.34 -1.68
CA SER A 137 -22.86 8.01 -1.53
C SER A 137 -21.40 7.98 -1.96
N THR A 138 -20.61 7.13 -1.32
CA THR A 138 -19.20 6.90 -1.63
C THR A 138 -18.96 5.41 -1.83
N LYS A 139 -18.24 5.04 -2.88
CA LYS A 139 -17.68 3.69 -3.06
C LYS A 139 -16.52 3.51 -2.08
N VAL A 140 -16.47 2.37 -1.40
CA VAL A 140 -15.46 2.03 -0.39
C VAL A 140 -14.54 0.96 -0.95
N PHE A 141 -13.25 1.27 -1.03
CA PHE A 141 -12.23 0.39 -1.55
C PHE A 141 -11.26 -0.04 -0.46
N VAL A 142 -10.79 -1.28 -0.50
CA VAL A 142 -9.77 -1.81 0.40
C VAL A 142 -8.60 -2.35 -0.42
N CYS A 143 -7.39 -1.94 -0.08
CA CYS A 143 -6.18 -2.45 -0.70
C CYS A 143 -5.88 -3.87 -0.17
N PRO A 144 -5.73 -4.89 -1.01
CA PRO A 144 -5.39 -6.24 -0.56
C PRO A 144 -3.96 -6.33 -0.01
N SER A 145 -3.02 -5.50 -0.48
CA SER A 145 -1.62 -5.56 -0.04
C SER A 145 -1.34 -4.86 1.29
N CYS A 146 -2.01 -3.74 1.59
CA CYS A 146 -1.75 -2.96 2.81
C CYS A 146 -2.99 -2.67 3.65
N PHE A 147 -4.15 -3.20 3.26
CA PHE A 147 -5.43 -3.04 3.96
C PHE A 147 -5.89 -1.59 4.19
N ARG A 148 -5.30 -0.63 3.46
CA ARG A 148 -5.76 0.75 3.46
C ARG A 148 -7.17 0.84 2.89
N VAL A 149 -8.04 1.56 3.58
CA VAL A 149 -9.40 1.88 3.14
C VAL A 149 -9.39 3.25 2.46
N GLU A 150 -9.97 3.34 1.28
CA GLU A 150 -10.17 4.60 0.55
C GLU A 150 -11.65 4.77 0.20
N GLN A 151 -12.14 6.01 0.20
CA GLN A 151 -13.53 6.33 -0.13
C GLN A 151 -13.57 7.30 -1.30
N VAL A 152 -14.24 6.89 -2.38
CA VAL A 152 -14.40 7.69 -3.59
C VAL A 152 -15.87 8.06 -3.74
N LEU A 153 -16.15 9.33 -4.06
CA LEU A 153 -17.51 9.79 -4.30
C LEU A 153 -18.17 8.97 -5.43
N SER A 154 -19.46 8.66 -5.28
CA SER A 154 -20.21 7.96 -6.32
C SER A 154 -20.15 8.72 -7.65
N GLU A 155 -20.29 8.00 -8.77
CA GLU A 155 -20.25 8.65 -10.08
C GLU A 155 -21.33 9.72 -10.22
N GLU A 156 -22.56 9.45 -9.77
CA GLU A 156 -23.68 10.39 -9.81
C GLU A 156 -23.36 11.66 -9.01
N ASP A 157 -22.90 11.52 -7.77
CA ASP A 157 -22.58 12.65 -6.91
C ASP A 157 -21.35 13.42 -7.42
N ARG A 158 -20.35 12.73 -7.99
CA ARG A 158 -19.17 13.34 -8.62
C ARG A 158 -19.55 14.15 -9.85
N LEU A 159 -20.40 13.62 -10.73
CA LEU A 159 -20.90 14.35 -11.91
C LEU A 159 -21.71 15.59 -11.50
N ALA A 160 -22.56 15.47 -10.48
CA ALA A 160 -23.31 16.60 -9.95
C ALA A 160 -22.40 17.72 -9.42
N MET A 161 -21.32 17.36 -8.71
CA MET A 161 -20.32 18.33 -8.24
C MET A 161 -19.58 19.00 -9.40
N ILE A 162 -19.19 18.24 -10.42
CA ILE A 162 -18.50 18.79 -11.61
C ILE A 162 -19.40 19.79 -12.34
N GLU A 163 -20.66 19.43 -12.57
CA GLU A 163 -21.61 20.28 -13.27
C GLU A 163 -21.87 21.58 -12.50
N LEU A 164 -22.01 21.48 -11.18
CA LEU A 164 -22.12 22.64 -10.30
C LEU A 164 -20.92 23.60 -10.46
N LEU A 165 -19.71 23.06 -10.42
CA LEU A 165 -18.49 23.86 -10.55
C LEU A 165 -18.36 24.49 -11.95
N LYS A 166 -18.73 23.78 -13.01
CA LYS A 166 -18.73 24.32 -14.39
C LYS A 166 -19.65 25.53 -14.52
N GLN A 167 -20.85 25.47 -13.96
CA GLN A 167 -21.83 26.57 -14.02
C GLN A 167 -21.31 27.85 -13.35
N HIS A 168 -20.48 27.72 -12.30
CA HIS A 168 -19.94 28.85 -11.54
C HIS A 168 -18.54 29.26 -11.98
N GLY A 169 -17.83 28.45 -12.77
CA GLY A 169 -16.48 28.76 -13.27
C GLY A 169 -16.46 29.74 -14.45
N HIS A 170 -17.60 30.00 -15.08
CA HIS A 170 -17.74 30.96 -16.18
C HIS A 170 -18.19 32.37 -15.74
N GLN A 171 -18.31 32.61 -14.44
CA GLN A 171 -18.66 33.91 -13.85
C GLN A 171 -17.41 34.64 -13.34
#